data_AF-W4L4U6-F1
#
_entry.id   AF-W4L4U6-F1
#
_cell.length_a   1.000
_cell.length_b   1.000
_cell.length_c   1.000
_cell.angle_alpha   90.00
_cell.angle_beta   90.00
_cell.angle_gamma   90.00
#
_symmetry.space_group_name_H-M   'P 1'
#
loop_
_entity.id
_entity.type
_entity.pdbx_description
1 polymer ?
#
loop_
_entity_poly.entity_id
_entity_poly.type
_entity_poly.pdbx_seq_one_letter_code
_entity_poly.pdbx_strand_id
1 'polypeptide(L)'
;MTSLLQMAKDLVAEQIALGKIPPEETSHHLHLTHDTLQKLHRQEQGRRPVAAEAEAAERPADWKTSITKHAITCLECGVSLRQLSSRHLRVHDLDAKSYRLKYGIPSAPPLSSRQATKRRQELAQQIRPWEKAQAAARVAAKAPAKAKGTR
;
A
#
# COMPACT_ATOMS: atom_id res chain seq x y z
N MET A 1 -11.62 14.89 30.62
CA MET A 1 -10.95 14.99 29.30
C MET A 1 -11.94 15.63 28.33
N THR A 2 -11.65 16.84 27.86
CA THR A 2 -12.52 17.54 26.90
C THR A 2 -12.46 16.84 25.55
N SER A 3 -13.63 16.56 24.96
CA SER A 3 -13.70 15.94 23.65
C SER A 3 -13.44 16.97 22.54
N LEU A 4 -12.96 16.52 21.38
CA LEU A 4 -12.79 17.35 20.18
C LEU A 4 -14.06 18.12 19.81
N LEU A 5 -15.21 17.45 19.97
CA LEU A 5 -16.52 18.02 19.67
C LEU A 5 -16.89 19.14 20.65
N GLN A 6 -16.54 18.98 21.93
CA GLN A 6 -16.74 20.02 22.94
C GLN A 6 -15.88 21.26 22.64
N MET A 7 -14.62 21.09 22.24
CA MET A 7 -13.74 22.20 21.86
C MET A 7 -14.24 22.94 20.60
N ALA A 8 -14.69 22.21 19.58
CA ALA A 8 -15.26 22.81 18.37
C ALA A 8 -16.54 23.61 18.67
N LYS A 9 -17.41 23.08 19.55
CA LYS A 9 -18.62 23.76 20.00
C LYS A 9 -18.31 25.06 20.72
N ASP A 10 -17.38 25.04 21.68
CA ASP A 10 -17.04 26.21 22.48
C ASP A 10 -16.42 27.31 21.59
N LEU A 11 -15.60 26.94 20.61
CA LEU A 11 -14.98 27.88 19.68
C LEU A 11 -15.99 28.55 18.73
N VAL A 12 -16.95 27.79 18.22
CA VAL A 12 -18.03 28.32 17.35
C VAL A 12 -19.01 29.17 18.16
N ALA A 13 -19.31 28.79 19.41
CA ALA A 13 -20.15 29.59 20.30
C ALA A 13 -19.56 30.99 20.53
N GLU A 14 -18.24 31.09 20.74
CA GLU A 14 -17.53 32.36 20.84
C GLU A 14 -17.56 33.17 19.53
N GLN A 15 -17.42 32.50 18.37
CA GLN A 15 -17.51 33.17 17.07
C GLN A 15 -18.91 33.73 16.77
N ILE A 16 -19.97 33.07 17.25
CA ILE A 16 -21.34 33.57 17.20
C ILE A 16 -21.53 34.75 18.17
N ALA A 17 -21.01 34.67 19.39
CA ALA A 17 -21.08 35.75 20.38
C ALA A 17 -20.41 37.04 19.89
N LEU A 18 -19.34 36.91 19.10
CA LEU A 18 -18.64 38.02 18.45
C LEU A 18 -19.34 38.52 17.17
N GLY A 19 -20.46 37.92 16.76
CA GLY A 19 -21.21 38.31 15.56
C GLY A 19 -20.49 38.01 14.24
N LYS A 20 -19.47 37.14 14.26
CA LYS A 20 -18.64 36.84 13.07
C LYS A 20 -19.26 35.79 12.14
N ILE A 21 -20.29 35.07 12.60
CA ILE A 21 -20.94 34.01 11.85
C ILE A 21 -22.45 34.26 11.83
N PRO A 22 -23.08 34.40 10.66
CA PRO A 22 -24.52 34.45 10.54
C PRO A 22 -25.14 33.07 10.87
N PRO A 23 -26.38 33.02 11.40
CA PRO A 23 -27.00 31.77 11.85
C PRO A 23 -27.06 30.68 10.76
N GLU A 24 -27.21 31.09 9.49
CA GLU A 24 -27.20 30.21 8.31
C GLU A 24 -25.88 29.45 8.12
N GLU A 25 -24.74 30.02 8.54
CA GLU A 25 -23.39 29.47 8.30
C GLU A 25 -22.80 28.71 9.50
N THR A 26 -23.54 28.64 10.61
CA THR A 26 -23.07 28.02 11.85
C THR A 26 -22.78 26.53 11.70
N SER A 27 -23.66 25.81 11.00
CA SER A 27 -23.49 24.37 10.75
C SER A 27 -22.24 24.09 9.91
N HIS A 28 -22.02 24.88 8.85
CA HIS A 28 -20.85 24.80 8.00
C HIS A 28 -19.55 25.07 8.78
N HIS A 29 -19.52 26.13 9.59
CA HIS A 29 -18.36 26.48 10.41
C HIS A 29 -18.07 25.43 11.50
N LEU A 30 -19.10 24.83 12.09
CA LEU A 30 -18.94 23.74 13.05
C LEU A 30 -18.27 22.53 12.40
N HIS A 31 -18.74 22.12 11.22
CA HIS A 31 -18.13 21.02 10.47
C HIS A 31 -16.69 21.34 10.06
N LEU A 32 -16.44 22.53 9.52
CA LEU A 32 -15.10 22.98 9.12
C LEU A 32 -14.12 22.96 10.30
N THR A 33 -14.54 23.49 11.45
CA THR A 33 -13.71 23.57 12.66
C THR A 33 -13.46 22.19 13.25
N HIS A 34 -14.48 21.33 13.26
CA HIS A 34 -14.32 19.94 13.70
C HIS A 34 -13.32 19.18 12.81
N ASP A 35 -13.42 19.34 11.48
CA ASP A 35 -12.53 18.68 10.53
C ASP A 35 -11.08 19.18 10.66
N THR A 36 -10.86 20.48 10.83
CA THR A 36 -9.51 21.04 11.03
C THR A 36 -8.89 20.53 12.32
N LEU A 37 -9.62 20.56 13.42
CA LEU A 37 -9.16 20.03 14.70
C LEU A 37 -8.91 18.52 14.64
N GLN A 38 -9.75 17.76 13.93
CA GLN A 38 -9.55 16.32 13.76
C GLN A 38 -8.28 16.01 12.93
N LYS A 39 -7.97 16.81 11.90
CA LYS A 39 -6.73 16.68 11.13
C LYS A 39 -5.51 16.96 11.99
N LEU A 40 -5.53 18.04 12.78
CA LEU A 40 -4.45 18.40 13.70
C LEU A 40 -4.24 17.32 14.78
N HIS A 41 -5.32 16.83 15.38
CA HIS A 41 -5.26 15.77 16.38
C HIS A 41 -4.63 14.47 15.83
N ARG A 42 -4.93 14.11 14.58
CA ARG A 42 -4.28 12.96 13.91
C ARG A 42 -2.79 13.20 13.67
N GLN A 43 -2.41 14.42 13.33
CA GLN A 43 -1.01 14.82 13.13
C GLN A 43 -0.21 14.73 14.44
N GLU A 44 -0.76 15.23 15.54
CA GLU A 44 -0.13 15.20 16.87
C GLU A 44 0.02 13.79 17.43
N GLN A 45 -0.97 12.92 17.23
CA GLN A 45 -0.92 11.53 17.70
C GLN A 45 0.10 10.64 16.96
N GLY A 46 0.97 11.22 16.12
CA GLY A 46 1.92 10.45 15.31
C GLY A 46 1.22 9.52 14.30
N ARG A 47 -0.10 9.66 14.13
CA ARG A 47 -0.87 8.98 13.10
C ARG A 47 -0.66 9.74 11.81
N ARG A 48 0.58 9.65 11.32
CA ARG A 48 1.00 10.08 9.99
C ARG A 48 -0.13 9.70 9.03
N PRO A 49 -0.78 10.67 8.36
CA PRO A 49 -1.64 10.32 7.26
C PRO A 49 -0.72 9.57 6.29
N VAL A 50 -1.01 8.30 6.03
CA VAL A 50 -0.57 7.70 4.78
C VAL A 50 -1.24 8.59 3.74
N ALA A 51 -0.41 9.41 3.10
CA ALA A 51 -0.78 10.49 2.21
C ALA A 51 -2.08 10.19 1.47
N ALA A 52 -3.12 10.93 1.84
CA ALA A 52 -4.23 11.21 0.96
C ALA A 52 -3.86 12.41 0.09
N GLU A 53 -2.68 12.36 -0.54
CA GLU A 53 -2.47 13.02 -1.83
C GLU A 53 -2.84 11.98 -2.88
N ALA A 54 -4.14 11.76 -2.99
CA ALA A 54 -4.75 11.40 -4.25
C ALA A 54 -4.78 12.67 -5.12
N GLU A 55 -3.62 13.27 -5.39
CA GLU A 55 -3.46 13.91 -6.68
C GLU A 55 -3.61 12.79 -7.68
N ALA A 56 -4.59 12.94 -8.57
CA ALA A 56 -4.98 12.01 -9.61
C ALA A 56 -3.76 11.33 -10.27
N ALA A 57 -3.27 10.27 -9.65
CA ALA A 57 -2.34 9.36 -10.27
C ALA A 57 -3.19 8.65 -11.30
N GLU A 58 -3.10 9.15 -12.53
CA GLU A 58 -3.59 8.51 -13.74
C GLU A 58 -3.48 7.01 -13.52
N ARG A 59 -4.65 6.34 -13.52
CA ARG A 59 -4.71 4.89 -13.31
C ARG A 59 -3.64 4.29 -14.21
N PRO A 60 -2.65 3.57 -13.67
CA PRO A 60 -1.54 3.13 -14.50
C PRO A 60 -2.14 2.34 -15.66
N ALA A 61 -1.99 2.85 -16.88
CA ALA A 61 -2.53 2.18 -18.07
C ALA A 61 -1.87 0.80 -18.27
N ASP A 62 -0.65 0.65 -17.72
CA ASP A 62 0.15 -0.55 -17.83
C ASP A 62 0.45 -1.21 -16.48
N TRP A 63 0.43 -2.54 -16.47
CA TRP A 63 0.84 -3.32 -15.31
C TRP A 63 2.30 -3.07 -14.89
N LYS A 64 3.17 -2.68 -15.83
CA LYS A 64 4.59 -2.40 -15.55
C LYS A 64 4.79 -1.16 -14.68
N THR A 65 3.99 -0.12 -14.91
CA THR A 65 4.06 1.14 -14.17
C THR A 65 3.33 1.04 -12.82
N SER A 66 2.37 0.11 -12.70
CA SER A 66 1.66 -0.17 -11.44
C SER A 66 2.58 -0.67 -10.30
N ILE A 67 3.74 -1.27 -10.61
CA ILE A 67 4.65 -1.84 -9.61
C ILE A 67 5.83 -0.89 -9.38
N THR A 68 5.78 -0.13 -8.28
CA THR A 68 6.87 0.76 -7.86
C THR A 68 7.84 0.08 -6.88
N LYS A 69 8.91 0.80 -6.51
CA LYS A 69 9.93 0.31 -5.56
C LYS A 69 9.32 0.00 -4.19
N HIS A 70 8.40 0.84 -3.72
CA HIS A 70 7.86 0.79 -2.36
C HIS A 70 6.40 0.32 -2.30
N ALA A 71 5.61 0.54 -3.36
CA ALA A 71 4.19 0.19 -3.41
C ALA A 71 3.80 -0.47 -4.75
N ILE A 72 2.63 -1.07 -4.79
CA ILE A 72 1.93 -1.54 -5.96
C ILE A 72 0.55 -0.88 -5.99
N THR A 73 0.19 -0.28 -7.11
CA THR A 73 -1.09 0.38 -7.31
C THR A 73 -2.08 -0.62 -7.91
N CYS A 74 -3.27 -0.75 -7.32
CA CYS A 74 -4.32 -1.59 -7.89
C CYS A 74 -4.88 -0.95 -9.16
N LEU A 75 -5.03 -1.74 -10.23
CA LEU A 75 -5.52 -1.25 -11.51
C LEU A 75 -7.05 -1.10 -11.55
N GLU A 76 -7.77 -1.69 -10.60
CA GLU A 76 -9.24 -1.56 -10.48
C GLU A 76 -9.63 -0.30 -9.70
N CYS A 77 -8.97 -0.06 -8.57
CA CYS A 77 -9.37 0.98 -7.61
C CYS A 77 -8.33 2.08 -7.39
N GLY A 78 -7.13 1.99 -7.96
CA GLY A 78 -6.08 3.00 -7.79
C GLY A 78 -5.42 3.02 -6.40
N VAL A 79 -5.82 2.12 -5.49
CA VAL A 79 -5.26 2.09 -4.13
C VAL A 79 -3.81 1.64 -4.17
N SER A 80 -2.93 2.42 -3.53
CA SER A 80 -1.52 2.07 -3.35
C SER A 80 -1.35 1.16 -2.14
N LEU A 81 -0.89 -0.06 -2.39
CA LEU A 81 -0.70 -1.10 -1.39
C LEU A 81 0.76 -1.57 -1.40
N ARG A 82 1.22 -2.22 -0.33
CA ARG A 82 2.55 -2.85 -0.33
C ARG A 82 2.58 -4.15 -1.14
N GLN A 83 1.42 -4.80 -1.21
CA GLN A 83 1.16 -6.04 -1.94
C GLN A 83 -0.33 -6.15 -2.25
N LEU A 84 -0.67 -6.61 -3.46
CA LEU A 84 -2.03 -7.03 -3.77
C LEU A 84 -2.28 -8.39 -3.09
N SER A 85 -3.01 -8.33 -1.98
CA SER A 85 -3.44 -9.52 -1.25
C SER A 85 -4.72 -10.09 -1.86
N SER A 86 -4.95 -11.39 -1.66
CA SER A 86 -6.23 -12.04 -2.02
C SER A 86 -7.43 -11.46 -1.27
N ARG A 87 -7.20 -10.74 -0.16
CA ARG A 87 -8.24 -9.99 0.55
C ARG A 87 -8.70 -8.77 -0.25
N HIS A 88 -7.76 -8.03 -0.82
CA HIS A 88 -8.09 -6.85 -1.62
C HIS A 88 -8.75 -7.23 -2.95
N LEU A 89 -8.24 -8.28 -3.61
CA LEU A 89 -8.83 -8.79 -4.86
C LEU A 89 -10.28 -9.29 -4.66
N ARG A 90 -10.58 -9.90 -3.50
CA ARG A 90 -11.93 -10.32 -3.13
C ARG A 90 -12.93 -9.18 -2.98
N VAL A 91 -12.49 -7.96 -2.65
CA VAL A 91 -13.38 -6.78 -2.63
C VAL A 91 -13.87 -6.43 -4.04
N HIS A 92 -13.12 -6.84 -5.06
CA HIS A 92 -13.46 -6.66 -6.46
C HIS A 92 -14.04 -7.93 -7.09
N ASP A 93 -14.39 -8.95 -6.28
CA ASP A 93 -14.82 -10.28 -6.76
C ASP A 93 -13.84 -10.94 -7.75
N LEU A 94 -12.56 -10.57 -7.65
CA LEU A 94 -11.49 -11.09 -8.48
C LEU A 94 -10.58 -12.01 -7.68
N ASP A 95 -10.03 -13.01 -8.37
CA ASP A 95 -8.93 -13.82 -7.86
C ASP A 95 -7.61 -13.42 -8.53
N ALA A 96 -6.47 -13.80 -7.95
CA ALA A 96 -5.15 -13.44 -8.46
C ALA A 96 -4.92 -13.88 -9.92
N LYS A 97 -5.50 -15.02 -10.31
CA LYS A 97 -5.43 -15.52 -11.69
C LYS A 97 -6.30 -14.68 -12.63
N SER A 98 -7.54 -14.39 -12.24
CA SER A 98 -8.49 -13.58 -13.01
C SER A 98 -7.97 -12.15 -13.21
N TYR A 99 -7.40 -11.56 -12.16
CA TYR A 99 -6.77 -10.24 -12.21
C TYR A 99 -5.60 -10.21 -13.21
N ARG A 100 -4.74 -11.23 -13.22
CA ARG A 100 -3.62 -11.33 -14.18
C ARG A 100 -4.11 -11.45 -15.61
N LEU A 101 -5.15 -12.24 -15.87
CA LEU A 101 -5.73 -12.40 -17.21
C LEU A 101 -6.35 -11.09 -17.70
N LYS A 102 -7.13 -10.41 -16.85
CA LYS A 102 -7.80 -9.15 -17.18
C LYS A 102 -6.82 -8.04 -17.60
N TYR A 103 -5.67 -7.99 -16.93
CA TYR A 103 -4.65 -6.95 -17.16
C TYR A 103 -3.42 -7.43 -17.95
N GLY A 104 -3.45 -8.63 -18.53
CA GLY A 104 -2.35 -9.17 -19.33
C GLY A 104 -1.03 -9.33 -18.55
N ILE A 105 -1.10 -9.53 -17.22
CA ILE A 105 0.08 -9.64 -16.36
C ILE A 105 0.66 -11.06 -16.49
N PRO A 106 1.97 -11.20 -16.80
CA PRO A 106 2.60 -12.51 -16.82
C PRO A 106 2.51 -13.22 -15.45
N SER A 107 2.48 -14.55 -15.43
CA SER A 107 2.40 -15.30 -14.17
C SER A 107 3.70 -15.28 -13.34
N ALA A 108 4.81 -14.85 -13.93
CA ALA A 108 6.14 -14.85 -13.31
C ALA A 108 6.34 -13.76 -12.22
N PRO A 109 6.01 -12.48 -12.46
CA PRO A 109 6.21 -11.44 -11.45
C PRO A 109 5.23 -11.55 -10.28
N PRO A 110 5.70 -11.32 -9.03
CA PRO A 110 4.82 -11.25 -7.88
C PRO A 110 3.99 -9.96 -7.91
N LEU A 111 2.74 -10.04 -7.44
CA LEU A 111 1.84 -8.89 -7.28
C LEU A 111 2.18 -8.08 -6.01
N SER A 112 3.46 -7.73 -5.83
CA SER A 112 3.98 -7.00 -4.68
C SER A 112 5.04 -5.99 -5.08
N SER A 113 5.27 -4.98 -4.23
CA SER A 113 6.36 -4.02 -4.48
C SER A 113 7.72 -4.70 -4.53
N ARG A 114 8.66 -4.12 -5.29
CA ARG A 114 10.00 -4.69 -5.47
C ARG A 114 10.71 -4.90 -4.13
N GLN A 115 10.55 -3.98 -3.19
CA GLN A 115 11.13 -4.10 -1.85
C GLN A 115 10.49 -5.25 -1.04
N ALA A 116 9.18 -5.46 -1.15
CA ALA A 116 8.51 -6.57 -0.47
C ALA A 116 8.99 -7.93 -1.01
N THR A 117 9.17 -8.05 -2.32
CA THR A 117 9.72 -9.25 -2.96
C THR A 117 11.15 -9.52 -2.50
N LYS A 118 12.02 -8.50 -2.48
CA LYS A 118 13.40 -8.64 -2.00
C LYS A 118 13.47 -9.10 -0.55
N ARG A 119 12.69 -8.48 0.34
CA ARG A 119 12.63 -8.88 1.75
C ARG A 119 12.20 -10.33 1.94
N ARG A 120 11.22 -10.81 1.17
CA ARG A 120 10.84 -12.24 1.21
C ARG A 120 11.95 -13.16 0.74
N GLN A 121 12.66 -12.79 -0.32
CA GLN A 121 13.79 -13.57 -0.82
C GLN A 121 14.91 -13.63 0.22
N GLU A 122 15.23 -12.52 0.88
CA GLU A 122 16.21 -12.46 1.97
C GLU A 122 15.81 -13.37 3.14
N LEU A 123 14.56 -13.29 3.60
CA LEU A 123 14.03 -14.14 4.67
C LEU A 123 14.05 -15.63 4.27
N ALA A 124 13.66 -15.96 3.04
CA ALA A 124 13.71 -17.34 2.55
C ALA A 124 15.14 -17.90 2.53
N GLN A 125 16.13 -17.07 2.18
CA GLN A 125 17.54 -17.46 2.20
C GLN A 125 18.10 -17.67 3.60
N GLN A 126 17.57 -16.97 4.61
CA GLN A 126 17.94 -17.15 6.03
C GLN A 126 17.28 -18.41 6.61
N ILE A 127 16.02 -18.67 6.28
CA ILE A 127 15.23 -19.79 6.82
C ILE A 127 15.62 -21.13 6.19
N ARG A 128 16.17 -21.14 4.96
CA ARG A 128 16.48 -22.38 4.21
C ARG A 128 17.99 -22.58 3.95
N PRO A 129 18.85 -22.67 4.99
CA PRO A 129 20.27 -22.96 4.78
C PRO A 129 20.50 -24.32 4.10
N TRP A 130 19.70 -25.34 4.45
CA TRP A 130 19.84 -26.72 3.93
C TRP A 130 19.49 -26.84 2.44
N GLU A 131 18.65 -25.95 1.89
CA GLU A 131 18.35 -25.95 0.46
C GLU A 131 19.51 -25.44 -0.39
N LYS A 132 20.38 -24.58 0.16
CA LYS A 132 21.59 -24.13 -0.56
C LYS A 132 22.52 -25.32 -0.82
N ALA A 133 22.67 -26.23 0.15
CA ALA A 133 23.43 -27.46 -0.02
C ALA A 133 22.80 -28.41 -1.06
N GLN A 134 21.48 -28.57 -1.05
CA GLN A 134 20.77 -29.41 -2.03
C GLN A 134 20.78 -28.79 -3.44
N ALA A 135 20.69 -27.46 -3.56
CA ALA A 135 20.80 -26.74 -4.82
C ALA A 135 22.21 -26.88 -5.41
N ALA A 136 23.26 -26.73 -4.58
CA ALA A 136 24.65 -26.96 -4.99
C ALA A 136 24.88 -28.41 -5.43
N ALA A 137 24.35 -29.40 -4.70
CA ALA A 137 24.43 -30.81 -5.07
C ALA A 137 23.71 -31.11 -6.40
N ARG A 138 22.55 -30.50 -6.63
CA ARG A 138 21.80 -30.63 -7.90
C ARG A 138 22.50 -29.99 -9.08
N VAL A 139 23.19 -28.85 -8.88
CA VAL A 139 23.99 -28.20 -9.92
C VAL A 139 25.24 -29.04 -10.24
N ALA A 140 25.91 -29.59 -9.23
CA ALA A 140 27.06 -30.49 -9.41
C ALA A 140 26.68 -31.78 -10.14
N ALA A 141 25.51 -32.37 -9.82
CA ALA A 141 25.00 -33.58 -10.48
C ALA A 141 24.56 -33.37 -11.94
N LYS A 142 24.34 -32.11 -12.36
CA LYS A 142 23.89 -31.77 -13.72
C LYS A 142 25.00 -31.18 -14.61
N ALA A 143 26.23 -31.05 -14.08
CA ALA A 143 27.40 -30.70 -14.87
C ALA A 143 27.81 -31.89 -15.76
N PRO A 144 28.06 -31.68 -17.07
CA PRO A 144 28.45 -32.77 -17.97
C PRO A 144 29.83 -33.30 -17.59
N ALA A 145 29.94 -34.61 -17.40
CA ALA A 145 31.21 -35.31 -17.20
C ALA A 145 32.09 -35.11 -18.45
N LYS A 146 33.05 -34.19 -18.38
CA LYS A 146 34.05 -34.02 -19.46
C LYS A 146 34.89 -35.30 -19.54
N ALA A 147 34.85 -35.91 -20.74
CA ALA A 147 35.56 -37.12 -21.13
C ALA A 147 37.05 -37.04 -20.79
N LYS A 148 37.54 -38.05 -20.06
CA LYS A 148 38.97 -38.27 -19.81
C LYS A 148 39.56 -38.92 -21.06
N GLY A 149 40.28 -38.16 -21.86
CA GLY A 149 41.06 -38.65 -23.00
C GLY A 149 42.22 -39.51 -22.51
N THR A 150 42.29 -40.73 -23.02
CA THR A 150 43.41 -41.67 -22.90
C THR A 150 44.54 -41.27 -23.84
N ARG A 151 45.78 -41.18 -23.33
CA ARG A 151 47.01 -41.25 -24.13
C ARG A 151 47.98 -42.18 -23.43
#